data_AF-A0A961EID6-F1
#
_entry.id   AF-A0A961EID6-F1
#
_cell.length_a   1.000
_cell.length_b   1.000
_cell.length_c   1.000
_cell.angle_alpha   90.00
_cell.angle_beta   90.00
_cell.angle_gamma   90.00
#
_symmetry.space_group_name_H-M   'P 1'
#
loop_
_entity.id
_entity.type
_entity.pdbx_description
1 polymer ?
#
loop_
_entity_poly.entity_id
_entity_poly.type
_entity_poly.pdbx_seq_one_letter_code
_entity_poly.pdbx_strand_id
1 'polypeptide(L)'
;MSPARARTSAGILPIHVGADGVVRVLIGHMGGPLWARKDERAWSIIKGEFDPETESPRQAAEREWAEETGLPVPQGDWFEMGTVKQSGGKVVHAFAVLVTEPFDVPAGAGNTVTTQWPPRSG
;
A
#
# COMPACT_ATOMS: atom_id res chain seq x y z
N MET A 1 12.61 25.27 -5.62
CA MET A 1 12.86 24.49 -4.39
C MET A 1 11.96 23.27 -4.48
N SER A 2 12.49 22.06 -4.69
CA SER A 2 11.63 20.87 -4.69
C SER A 2 10.99 20.72 -3.31
N PRO A 3 9.69 20.37 -3.20
CA PRO A 3 9.09 20.14 -1.89
C PRO A 3 9.91 19.08 -1.17
N ALA A 4 10.17 19.30 0.13
CA ALA A 4 10.81 18.30 0.96
C ALA A 4 9.97 17.02 0.89
N ARG A 5 10.60 15.90 0.49
CA ARG A 5 9.93 14.61 0.36
C ARG A 5 9.20 14.29 1.67
N ALA A 6 7.92 13.91 1.59
CA ALA A 6 7.13 13.67 2.78
C ALA A 6 7.80 12.56 3.62
N ARG A 7 8.01 12.87 4.90
CA ARG A 7 8.66 11.94 5.84
C ARG A 7 7.67 10.97 6.46
N THR A 8 6.42 11.02 6.04
CA THR A 8 5.35 10.16 6.51
C THR A 8 4.60 9.52 5.35
N SER A 9 4.09 8.32 5.59
CA SER A 9 3.18 7.60 4.71
C SER A 9 2.06 7.00 5.53
N ALA A 10 0.93 6.73 4.90
CA ALA A 10 -0.14 5.96 5.51
C ALA A 10 -0.61 4.86 4.55
N GLY A 11 -1.06 3.75 5.10
CA GLY A 11 -1.48 2.60 4.30
C GLY A 11 -2.41 1.67 5.05
N ILE A 12 -2.99 0.74 4.29
CA ILE A 12 -4.06 -0.12 4.74
C ILE A 12 -3.75 -1.60 4.48
N LEU A 13 -4.19 -2.45 5.41
CA LEU A 13 -4.11 -3.89 5.35
C LEU A 13 -5.52 -4.47 5.51
N PRO A 14 -6.21 -4.82 4.41
CA PRO A 14 -7.43 -5.60 4.50
C PRO A 14 -7.12 -6.99 5.06
N ILE A 15 -7.93 -7.43 6.03
CA ILE A 15 -7.81 -8.71 6.71
C ILE A 15 -9.17 -9.39 6.66
N HIS A 16 -9.22 -10.58 6.07
CA HIS A 16 -10.38 -11.46 6.12
C HIS A 16 -10.05 -12.68 6.99
N VAL A 17 -10.92 -13.01 7.94
CA VAL A 17 -10.81 -14.22 8.76
C VAL A 17 -11.91 -15.18 8.34
N GLY A 18 -11.53 -16.28 7.69
CA GLY A 18 -12.48 -17.29 7.24
C GLY A 18 -13.11 -18.06 8.41
N ALA A 19 -14.23 -18.73 8.15
CA ALA A 19 -14.89 -19.62 9.13
C ALA A 19 -13.99 -20.79 9.58
N ASP A 20 -12.98 -21.13 8.78
CA ASP A 20 -11.91 -22.08 9.07
C ASP A 20 -10.82 -21.51 10.00
N GLY A 21 -10.93 -20.25 10.39
CA GLY A 21 -9.92 -19.51 11.17
C GLY A 21 -8.72 -19.05 10.33
N VAL A 22 -8.73 -19.26 9.01
CA VAL A 22 -7.62 -18.86 8.13
C VAL A 22 -7.67 -17.35 7.91
N VAL A 23 -6.57 -16.69 8.28
CA VAL A 23 -6.36 -15.26 8.04
C VAL A 23 -5.82 -15.04 6.64
N ARG A 24 -6.52 -14.23 5.86
CA ARG A 24 -6.12 -13.79 4.52
C ARG A 24 -5.89 -12.28 4.57
N VAL A 25 -4.80 -11.82 3.97
CA VAL A 25 -4.45 -10.40 3.92
C VAL A 25 -4.11 -10.00 2.49
N LEU A 26 -4.36 -8.73 2.17
CA LEU A 26 -3.96 -8.18 0.89
C LEU A 26 -2.72 -7.28 1.03
N ILE A 27 -1.67 -7.63 0.28
CA ILE A 27 -0.40 -6.91 0.23
C ILE A 27 0.02 -6.73 -1.23
N GLY A 28 0.68 -5.61 -1.53
CA GLY A 28 1.22 -5.32 -2.85
C GLY A 28 2.65 -5.83 -2.99
N HIS A 29 3.00 -6.36 -4.16
CA HIS A 29 4.38 -6.64 -4.57
C HIS A 29 4.90 -5.48 -5.42
N MET A 30 6.08 -4.98 -5.10
CA MET A 30 6.75 -3.95 -5.90
C MET A 30 7.13 -4.49 -7.27
N GLY A 31 6.43 -4.05 -8.31
CA GLY A 31 6.69 -4.43 -9.69
C GLY A 31 7.91 -3.73 -10.33
N GLY A 32 8.18 -4.09 -11.58
CA GLY A 32 9.15 -3.43 -12.46
C GLY A 32 10.53 -4.10 -12.53
N PRO A 33 11.38 -3.68 -13.50
CA PRO A 33 12.63 -4.39 -13.83
C PRO A 33 13.63 -4.48 -12.68
N LEU A 34 13.57 -3.52 -11.75
CA LEU A 34 14.43 -3.45 -10.56
C LEU A 34 14.08 -4.51 -9.50
N TRP A 35 12.84 -4.99 -9.50
CA TRP A 35 12.28 -5.90 -8.49
C TRP A 35 11.96 -7.29 -9.05
N ALA A 36 12.10 -7.48 -10.37
CA ALA A 36 11.84 -8.72 -11.09
C ALA A 36 12.62 -9.96 -10.59
N ARG A 37 13.63 -9.79 -9.72
CA ARG A 37 14.41 -10.87 -9.11
C ARG A 37 14.53 -10.75 -7.58
N LYS A 38 13.70 -9.94 -6.93
CA LYS A 38 13.81 -9.61 -5.50
C LYS A 38 12.49 -9.81 -4.78
N ASP A 39 12.10 -11.06 -4.53
CA ASP A 39 10.81 -11.35 -3.89
C ASP A 39 10.81 -11.14 -2.37
N GLU A 40 11.91 -11.48 -1.68
CA GLU A 40 11.95 -11.54 -0.22
C GLU A 40 11.80 -10.19 0.52
N ARG A 41 11.71 -9.07 -0.20
CA ARG A 41 11.52 -7.72 0.38
C ARG A 41 10.64 -6.79 -0.47
N ALA A 42 10.01 -7.31 -1.51
CA ALA A 42 9.17 -6.51 -2.41
C ALA A 42 7.73 -6.37 -1.93
N TRP A 43 7.34 -7.08 -0.87
CA TRP A 43 5.99 -7.07 -0.35
C TRP A 43 5.77 -5.96 0.67
N SER A 44 4.65 -5.26 0.58
CA SER A 44 4.24 -4.20 1.50
C SER A 44 2.73 -4.05 1.53
N ILE A 45 2.20 -3.44 2.59
CA ILE A 45 0.87 -2.82 2.54
C ILE A 45 0.83 -1.76 1.44
N ILE A 46 -0.33 -1.56 0.83
CA ILE A 46 -0.57 -0.44 -0.08
C ILE A 46 -0.58 0.83 0.77
N LYS A 47 0.29 1.77 0.39
CA LYS A 47 0.58 2.98 1.15
C LYS A 47 1.23 3.99 0.23
N GLY A 48 1.07 5.26 0.57
CA GLY A 48 1.85 6.33 -0.02
C GLY A 48 2.04 7.51 0.90
N GLU A 49 2.71 8.51 0.36
CA GLU A 49 3.16 9.71 1.07
C GLU A 49 2.00 10.69 1.26
N PHE A 50 1.96 11.39 2.40
CA PHE A 50 0.96 12.41 2.66
C PHE A 50 1.56 13.59 3.45
N ASP A 51 0.88 14.73 3.40
CA ASP A 51 1.23 15.91 4.17
C ASP A 51 0.31 16.02 5.41
N PRO A 52 0.86 15.87 6.63
CA PRO A 52 0.08 16.00 7.88
C PRO A 52 -0.62 17.35 8.07
N GLU A 53 -0.19 18.40 7.37
CA GLU A 53 -0.83 19.71 7.46
C GLU A 53 -2.14 19.78 6.66
N THR A 54 -2.35 18.88 5.71
CA THR A 54 -3.49 18.95 4.76
C THR A 54 -4.34 17.68 4.71
N GLU A 55 -3.80 16.53 5.09
CA GLU A 55 -4.46 15.23 4.99
C GLU A 55 -4.21 14.41 6.26
N SER A 56 -5.26 13.77 6.79
CA SER A 56 -5.09 12.83 7.90
C SER A 56 -4.51 11.49 7.40
N PRO A 57 -3.80 10.72 8.27
CA PRO A 57 -3.26 9.42 7.87
C PRO A 57 -4.32 8.45 7.33
N ARG A 58 -5.55 8.50 7.87
CA ARG A 58 -6.64 7.65 7.39
C ARG A 58 -7.08 8.03 5.98
N GLN A 59 -7.28 9.32 5.71
CA GLN A 59 -7.65 9.82 4.38
C GLN A 59 -6.59 9.46 3.34
N ALA A 60 -5.31 9.62 3.71
CA ALA A 60 -4.19 9.20 2.86
C ALA A 60 -4.22 7.69 2.56
N ALA A 61 -4.43 6.84 3.58
CA ALA A 61 -4.52 5.40 3.37
C ALA A 61 -5.68 5.00 2.45
N GLU A 62 -6.84 5.65 2.58
CA GLU A 62 -8.01 5.45 1.71
C GLU A 62 -7.73 5.88 0.26
N ARG A 63 -7.12 7.05 0.07
CA ARG A 63 -6.74 7.58 -1.24
C ARG A 63 -5.73 6.69 -1.96
N GLU A 64 -4.64 6.33 -1.28
CA GLU A 64 -3.56 5.51 -1.84
C GLU A 64 -4.05 4.11 -2.23
N TRP A 65 -4.94 3.53 -1.42
CA TRP A 65 -5.64 2.30 -1.79
C TRP A 65 -6.40 2.47 -3.10
N ALA A 66 -7.25 3.50 -3.20
CA ALA A 66 -8.05 3.74 -4.39
C ALA A 66 -7.19 4.03 -5.63
N GLU A 67 -6.08 4.75 -5.49
CA GLU A 67 -5.16 5.04 -6.59
C GLU A 67 -4.47 3.78 -7.12
N GLU A 68 -4.01 2.88 -6.24
CA GLU A 68 -3.25 1.70 -6.65
C GLU A 68 -4.12 0.51 -7.04
N THR A 69 -5.28 0.32 -6.40
CA THR A 69 -6.19 -0.78 -6.73
C THR A 69 -7.33 -0.38 -7.65
N GLY A 70 -7.58 0.91 -7.87
CA GLY A 70 -8.74 1.39 -8.61
C GLY A 70 -10.09 1.08 -7.93
N LEU A 71 -10.08 0.72 -6.65
CA LEU A 71 -11.26 0.27 -5.89
C LEU A 71 -11.41 1.07 -4.60
N PRO A 72 -12.63 1.29 -4.10
CA PRO A 72 -12.80 1.80 -2.75
C PRO A 72 -12.21 0.80 -1.74
N VAL A 73 -11.84 1.30 -0.56
CA VAL A 73 -11.48 0.43 0.57
C VAL A 73 -12.68 -0.49 0.86
N PRO A 74 -12.46 -1.82 1.01
CA PRO A 74 -13.54 -2.73 1.33
C PRO A 74 -14.23 -2.37 2.65
N GLN A 75 -15.54 -2.61 2.73
CA GLN A 75 -16.29 -2.34 3.95
C GLN A 75 -15.84 -3.27 5.08
N GLY A 76 -15.68 -2.69 6.28
CA GLY A 76 -15.20 -3.42 7.44
C GLY A 76 -14.82 -2.48 8.59
N ASP A 77 -14.47 -3.11 9.71
CA ASP A 77 -14.05 -2.39 10.91
C ASP A 77 -12.60 -1.95 10.79
N TRP A 78 -12.37 -0.67 11.05
CA TRP A 78 -11.04 -0.06 10.98
C TRP A 78 -10.33 -0.16 12.32
N PHE A 79 -9.06 -0.57 12.28
CA PHE A 79 -8.18 -0.63 13.44
C PHE A 79 -6.88 0.11 13.16
N GLU A 80 -6.49 1.01 14.06
CA GLU A 80 -5.17 1.63 14.02
C GLU A 80 -4.13 0.62 14.52
N MET A 81 -3.20 0.23 13.64
CA MET A 81 -2.11 -0.70 13.98
C MET A 81 -0.88 0.04 14.54
N GLY A 82 -0.93 1.36 14.60
CA GLY A 82 0.16 2.23 15.05
C GLY A 82 1.09 2.64 13.91
N THR A 83 2.35 2.91 14.26
CA THR A 83 3.34 3.44 13.32
C THR A 83 4.63 2.63 13.29
N VAL A 84 5.28 2.57 12.12
CA VAL A 84 6.61 1.96 11.95
C VAL A 84 7.56 2.93 11.27
N LYS A 85 8.77 3.08 11.81
CA LYS A 85 9.84 3.89 11.20
C LYS A 85 10.73 3.00 10.33
N GLN A 86 10.79 3.30 9.04
CA GLN A 86 11.65 2.61 8.08
C GLN A 86 13.09 3.13 8.13
N SER A 87 14.04 2.38 7.56
CA SER A 87 15.49 2.69 7.59
C SER A 87 15.83 4.06 6.98
N GLY A 88 15.08 4.52 5.98
CA GLY A 88 15.22 5.86 5.40
C GLY A 88 14.69 6.99 6.30
N GLY A 89 14.16 6.65 7.48
CA GLY A 89 13.57 7.58 8.44
C GLY A 89 12.14 8.01 8.12
N LYS A 90 11.51 7.39 7.11
CA LYS A 90 10.08 7.53 6.82
C LYS A 90 9.25 6.83 7.88
N VAL A 91 8.22 7.49 8.40
CA VAL A 91 7.24 6.90 9.32
C VAL A 91 6.04 6.42 8.50
N VAL A 92 5.56 5.21 8.77
CA VAL A 92 4.37 4.64 8.12
C VAL A 92 3.29 4.46 9.18
N HIS A 93 2.14 5.11 9.00
CA HIS A 93 0.91 4.86 9.76
C HIS A 93 0.17 3.68 9.11
N ALA A 94 -0.10 2.64 9.88
CA ALA A 94 -0.74 1.44 9.37
C ALA A 94 -2.16 1.28 9.95
N PHE A 95 -3.11 0.98 9.07
CA PHE A 95 -4.47 0.66 9.42
C PHE A 95 -4.80 -0.76 8.96
N ALA A 96 -5.53 -1.51 9.77
CA ALA A 96 -6.18 -2.75 9.34
C ALA A 96 -7.66 -2.49 9.07
N VAL A 97 -8.21 -3.18 8.08
CA VAL A 97 -9.66 -3.25 7.86
C VAL A 97 -10.09 -4.69 7.90
N LEU A 98 -10.90 -5.04 8.89
CA LEU A 98 -11.42 -6.38 9.07
C LEU A 98 -12.66 -6.54 8.19
N VAL A 99 -12.50 -7.22 7.07
CA VAL A 99 -13.53 -7.34 6.02
C VAL A 99 -14.39 -8.58 6.26
N THR A 100 -15.71 -8.42 6.09
CA THR A 100 -16.68 -9.48 6.36
C THR A 100 -16.64 -10.59 5.32
N GLU A 101 -16.40 -10.24 4.06
CA GLU A 101 -16.34 -11.18 2.94
C GLU A 101 -14.93 -11.25 2.35
N PRO A 102 -14.55 -12.37 1.71
CA PRO A 102 -13.31 -12.44 0.93
C PRO A 102 -13.27 -11.32 -0.10
N PHE A 103 -12.12 -10.65 -0.17
CA PHE A 103 -11.91 -9.53 -1.08
C PHE A 103 -10.66 -9.80 -1.92
N ASP A 104 -10.83 -9.71 -3.24
CA ASP A 104 -9.76 -9.84 -4.21
C ASP A 104 -9.62 -8.55 -5.02
N VAL A 105 -8.37 -8.16 -5.32
CA VAL A 105 -8.09 -7.08 -6.27
C VAL A 105 -7.97 -7.68 -7.67
N PRO A 106 -8.72 -7.18 -8.68
CA PRO A 106 -8.63 -7.65 -10.05
C PRO A 106 -7.20 -7.58 -10.59
N ALA A 107 -6.80 -8.59 -11.38
CA ALA A 107 -5.50 -8.58 -12.04
C ALA A 107 -5.37 -7.35 -12.97
N GLY A 108 -4.28 -6.59 -12.83
CA GLY A 108 -4.04 -5.38 -13.62
C GLY A 108 -4.63 -4.09 -13.04
N ALA A 109 -5.19 -4.13 -11.83
CA ALA A 109 -5.46 -2.94 -11.04
C ALA A 109 -4.12 -2.26 -10.68
N GLY A 110 -3.84 -1.12 -11.30
CA GLY A 110 -2.62 -0.35 -11.09
C GLY A 110 -2.53 0.78 -12.10
N ASN A 111 -1.69 1.77 -11.79
CA ASN A 111 -1.48 2.91 -12.68
C ASN A 111 -0.40 2.62 -13.73
N THR A 112 -0.61 3.13 -14.93
CA THR A 112 0.42 3.10 -15.98
C THR A 112 1.40 4.26 -15.78
N VAL A 113 2.69 3.95 -15.79
CA VAL A 113 3.76 4.96 -15.74
C VAL A 113 4.72 4.75 -16.90
N THR A 114 5.11 5.84 -17.56
CA THR A 114 6.16 5.81 -18.59
C THR A 114 7.52 5.79 -17.90
N THR A 115 8.32 4.77 -18.18
CA THR A 115 9.70 4.66 -17.65
C THR A 115 10.70 4.42 -18.77
N GLN A 116 11.91 4.99 -18.64
CA GLN A 116 12.99 4.71 -19.58
C GLN A 116 13.60 3.35 -19.24
N TRP A 117 13.76 2.50 -20.26
CA TRP A 117 14.38 1.18 -20.08
C TRP A 117 15.80 1.28 -19.49
N PRO A 118 16.22 0.32 -18.64
CA PRO A 118 17.59 0.28 -18.14
C PRO A 118 18.60 0.23 -19.31
N PRO A 119 19.76 0.90 -19.18
CA PRO A 119 20.80 0.80 -20.20
C PRO A 119 21.18 -0.66 -20.46
N ARG A 120 21.30 -1.04 -21.74
CA ARG A 120 21.65 -2.41 -22.23
C ARG A 120 20.58 -3.48 -21.98
N SER A 121 19.30 -3.15 -22.14
CA SER A 121 18.16 -4.09 -22.07
C SER A 121 17.81 -4.77 -23.41
N GLY A 122 18.70 -4.74 -24.40
CA GLY A 122 18.57 -5.41 -25.70
C GLY A 122 19.49 -6.61 -25.80
#